data_AF-A0A2D7HND2-F1
#
_entry.id   AF-A0A2D7HND2-F1
#
_cell.length_a   1.000
_cell.length_b   1.000
_cell.length_c   1.000
_cell.angle_alpha   90.00
_cell.angle_beta   90.00
_cell.angle_gamma   90.00
#
_symmetry.space_group_name_H-M   'P 1'
#
loop_
_entity.id
_entity.type
_entity.pdbx_description
1 polymer ?
#
loop_
_entity_poly.entity_id
_entity_poly.type
_entity_poly.pdbx_seq_one_letter_code
_entity_poly.pdbx_strand_id
1 'polypeptide(L)'
;MYFLRKNIYGIFIVSLVVFMSTYISKALSANNLLISSAFLCVFIGLLLGNIFSFQEKIAPFIDFSLKKLLRVGIAFLGLSLSLSELLSYGSTAILLVIINIVIAFLIITFLCKLFKIPSKLGYLITMGTCICGVTAVIATSSIIKSDKNETSYAVGIVTLFGIIAVFAYPYLANHFFHASSDLAGIFLGTAIHDTAQVSAAGVIYSELFNSEEALNSAMTTKLLRNSFLVVLIPLIAFLYNKDENINVKKSVKDFFPFFVLAFIILAILRTIGDYILIDNNIVIYWKEFLALTKQLSVYLILFAMVALGLQTNIKSMFSLGIKPLLIGFVASTSVGVLSVWYLLFFVPMMIN
;
A
#
# COMPACT_ATOMS: atom_id res chain seq x y z
N MET A 1 7.76 10.29 -28.04
CA MET A 1 8.85 9.40 -28.53
C MET A 1 9.99 9.18 -27.52
N TYR A 2 10.49 10.21 -26.83
CA TYR A 2 11.60 10.09 -25.86
C TYR A 2 11.31 9.14 -24.68
N PHE A 3 10.13 9.21 -24.07
CA PHE A 3 9.74 8.32 -22.97
C PHE A 3 9.76 6.83 -23.37
N LEU A 4 9.20 6.50 -24.54
CA LEU A 4 9.17 5.13 -25.05
C LEU A 4 10.59 4.60 -25.28
N ARG A 5 11.45 5.38 -25.94
CA ARG A 5 12.84 4.97 -26.21
C ARG A 5 13.64 4.73 -24.94
N LYS A 6 13.43 5.55 -23.90
CA LYS A 6 14.11 5.41 -22.60
C LYS A 6 13.60 4.22 -21.78
N ASN A 7 12.32 3.86 -21.92
CA ASN A 7 11.67 2.85 -21.08
C ASN A 7 11.41 1.52 -21.78
N ILE A 8 11.79 1.36 -23.06
CA ILE A 8 11.38 0.20 -23.87
C ILE A 8 11.74 -1.15 -23.25
N TYR A 9 12.96 -1.27 -22.69
CA TYR A 9 13.39 -2.49 -22.00
C TYR A 9 12.59 -2.76 -20.73
N GLY A 10 12.32 -1.71 -19.94
CA GLY A 10 11.51 -1.82 -18.73
C GLY A 10 10.06 -2.22 -19.05
N ILE A 11 9.47 -1.58 -20.06
CA ILE A 11 8.13 -1.89 -20.55
C ILE A 11 8.07 -3.35 -20.98
N PHE A 12 9.03 -3.80 -21.80
CA PHE A 12 9.06 -5.17 -22.30
C PHE A 12 9.18 -6.19 -21.17
N ILE A 13 10.17 -6.04 -20.28
CA ILE A 13 10.41 -6.99 -19.18
C ILE A 13 9.22 -7.04 -18.23
N VAL A 14 8.73 -5.89 -17.78
CA VAL A 14 7.59 -5.85 -16.85
C VAL A 14 6.33 -6.41 -17.49
N SER A 15 6.02 -6.05 -18.73
CA SER A 15 4.84 -6.59 -19.43
C SER A 15 4.94 -8.10 -19.62
N LEU A 16 6.13 -8.61 -19.97
CA LEU A 16 6.36 -10.04 -20.10
C LEU A 16 6.13 -10.78 -18.77
N VAL A 17 6.64 -10.24 -17.66
CA VAL A 17 6.43 -10.84 -16.33
C VAL A 17 4.96 -10.81 -15.94
N VAL A 18 4.23 -9.71 -16.18
CA VAL A 18 2.78 -9.63 -15.90
C VAL A 18 2.02 -10.64 -16.74
N PHE A 19 2.32 -10.75 -18.04
CA PHE A 19 1.69 -11.71 -18.94
C PHE A 19 1.95 -13.15 -18.50
N MET A 20 3.20 -13.50 -18.20
CA MET A 20 3.55 -14.84 -17.70
C MET A 20 2.89 -15.14 -16.36
N SER A 21 2.90 -14.19 -15.42
CA SER A 21 2.31 -14.37 -14.09
C SER A 21 0.80 -14.60 -14.18
N THR A 22 0.09 -13.83 -15.00
CA THR A 22 -1.36 -13.98 -15.21
C THR A 22 -1.70 -15.27 -15.95
N TYR A 23 -0.89 -15.68 -16.94
CA TYR A 23 -1.07 -16.95 -17.63
C TYR A 23 -0.85 -18.15 -16.70
N ILE A 24 0.25 -18.15 -15.94
CA ILE A 24 0.57 -19.22 -14.98
C ILE A 24 -0.51 -19.31 -13.90
N SER A 25 -0.94 -18.17 -13.33
CA SER A 25 -2.01 -18.14 -12.34
C SER A 25 -3.31 -18.77 -12.86
N LYS A 26 -3.72 -18.43 -14.09
CA LYS A 26 -4.90 -19.04 -14.73
C LYS A 26 -4.72 -20.53 -15.00
N ALA A 27 -3.56 -20.95 -15.51
CA ALA A 27 -3.27 -22.35 -15.81
C ALA A 27 -3.24 -23.22 -14.54
N LEU A 28 -2.73 -22.69 -13.42
CA LEU A 28 -2.75 -23.38 -12.13
C LEU A 28 -4.16 -23.43 -11.52
N SER A 29 -4.92 -22.34 -11.62
CA SER A 29 -6.32 -22.28 -11.17
C SER A 29 -7.18 -23.34 -11.87
N ALA A 30 -6.96 -23.57 -13.17
CA ALA A 30 -7.62 -24.66 -13.92
C ALA A 30 -7.32 -26.08 -13.38
N ASN A 31 -6.23 -26.24 -12.61
CA ASN A 31 -5.83 -27.49 -11.96
C ASN A 31 -6.10 -27.48 -10.44
N ASN A 32 -7.01 -26.63 -9.95
CA ASN A 32 -7.33 -26.44 -8.52
C ASN A 32 -6.14 -25.99 -7.65
N LEU A 33 -5.09 -25.41 -8.24
CA LEU A 33 -3.97 -24.79 -7.53
C LEU A 33 -4.12 -23.27 -7.57
N LEU A 34 -4.60 -22.69 -6.47
CA LEU A 34 -4.82 -21.25 -6.37
C LEU A 34 -3.50 -20.53 -6.06
N ILE A 35 -2.93 -19.87 -7.07
CA ILE A 35 -1.81 -18.94 -6.92
C ILE A 35 -2.19 -17.61 -7.55
N SER A 36 -2.10 -16.55 -6.76
CA SER A 36 -2.36 -15.18 -7.22
C SER A 36 -1.36 -14.73 -8.29
N SER A 37 -1.86 -14.01 -9.29
CA SER A 37 -1.06 -13.32 -10.29
C SER A 37 -0.19 -12.22 -9.68
N ALA A 38 -0.71 -11.49 -8.67
CA ALA A 38 0.05 -10.49 -7.92
C ALA A 38 1.18 -11.12 -7.10
N PHE A 39 0.93 -12.28 -6.46
CA PHE A 39 1.98 -13.05 -5.79
C PHE A 39 3.13 -13.36 -6.74
N LEU A 40 2.82 -13.92 -7.92
CA LEU A 40 3.82 -14.26 -8.94
C LEU A 40 4.54 -13.01 -9.46
N CYS A 41 3.83 -11.90 -9.67
CA CYS A 41 4.44 -10.63 -10.10
C CYS A 41 5.49 -10.13 -9.10
N VAL A 42 5.15 -10.08 -7.80
CA VAL A 42 6.10 -9.67 -6.75
C VAL A 42 7.25 -10.66 -6.65
N PHE A 43 6.96 -11.96 -6.63
CA PHE A 43 7.96 -13.01 -6.45
C PHE A 43 8.96 -13.07 -7.61
N ILE A 44 8.48 -13.12 -8.86
CA ILE A 44 9.33 -13.12 -10.06
C ILE A 44 10.10 -11.81 -10.16
N GLY A 45 9.46 -10.67 -9.90
CA GLY A 45 10.14 -9.38 -9.86
C GLY A 45 11.30 -9.37 -8.86
N LEU A 46 11.08 -9.90 -7.66
CA LEU A 46 12.08 -10.02 -6.60
C LEU A 46 13.23 -10.95 -7.01
N LEU A 47 12.94 -12.10 -7.63
CA LEU A 47 13.98 -12.98 -8.17
C LEU A 47 14.82 -12.27 -9.23
N LEU A 48 14.16 -11.64 -10.21
CA LEU A 48 14.85 -10.95 -11.30
C LEU A 48 15.73 -9.80 -10.80
N GLY A 49 15.21 -9.00 -9.85
CA GLY A 49 15.94 -7.86 -9.28
C GLY A 49 17.14 -8.23 -8.41
N ASN A 50 17.18 -9.46 -7.87
CA ASN A 50 18.29 -9.92 -7.02
C ASN A 50 19.27 -10.87 -7.74
N ILE A 51 18.87 -11.47 -8.87
CA ILE A 51 19.73 -12.35 -9.69
C ILE A 51 20.44 -11.57 -10.79
N PHE A 52 19.77 -10.61 -11.43
CA PHE A 52 20.30 -9.94 -12.62
C PHE A 52 20.62 -8.46 -12.37
N SER A 53 21.75 -8.00 -12.92
CA SER A 53 22.23 -6.62 -12.78
C SER A 53 21.73 -5.66 -13.87
N PHE A 54 20.47 -5.78 -14.33
CA PHE A 54 19.88 -4.84 -15.32
C PHE A 54 19.01 -3.74 -14.70
N GLN A 55 18.88 -3.73 -13.38
CA GLN A 55 18.00 -2.85 -12.63
C GLN A 55 18.24 -1.37 -12.95
N GLU A 56 19.50 -0.93 -13.11
CA GLU A 56 19.83 0.46 -13.47
C GLU A 56 19.28 0.87 -14.84
N LYS A 57 19.28 -0.05 -15.83
CA LYS A 57 18.78 0.21 -17.19
C LYS A 57 17.26 0.37 -17.22
N ILE A 58 16.54 -0.27 -16.29
CA ILE A 58 15.07 -0.25 -16.23
C ILE A 58 14.52 0.58 -15.06
N ALA A 59 15.40 1.13 -14.22
CA ALA A 59 15.04 1.95 -13.06
C ALA A 59 14.03 3.07 -13.39
N PRO A 60 14.13 3.80 -14.53
CA PRO A 60 13.14 4.81 -14.88
C PRO A 60 11.71 4.25 -15.03
N PHE A 61 11.57 3.02 -15.54
CA PHE A 61 10.26 2.38 -15.72
C PHE A 61 9.75 1.73 -14.43
N ILE A 62 10.64 1.20 -13.58
CA ILE A 62 10.29 0.75 -12.22
C ILE A 62 9.66 1.91 -11.44
N ASP A 63 10.33 3.06 -11.44
CA ASP A 63 9.86 4.27 -10.78
C ASP A 63 8.54 4.77 -11.36
N PHE A 64 8.40 4.75 -12.68
CA PHE A 64 7.15 5.12 -13.35
C PHE A 64 6.01 4.18 -12.95
N SER A 65 6.26 2.87 -12.87
CA SER A 65 5.24 1.89 -12.51
C SER A 65 4.76 2.08 -11.06
N LEU A 66 5.69 2.24 -10.11
CA LEU A 66 5.36 2.46 -8.69
C LEU A 66 4.72 3.83 -8.41
N LYS A 67 5.08 4.88 -9.15
CA LYS A 67 4.60 6.24 -8.87
C LYS A 67 3.40 6.66 -9.72
N LYS A 68 3.29 6.19 -10.96
CA LYS A 68 2.26 6.62 -11.91
C LYS A 68 1.25 5.52 -12.18
N LEU A 69 1.68 4.36 -12.69
CA LEU A 69 0.74 3.27 -13.02
C LEU A 69 -0.02 2.82 -11.78
N LEU A 70 0.66 2.61 -10.65
CA LEU A 70 0.03 2.27 -9.39
C LEU A 70 -1.06 3.27 -8.99
N ARG A 71 -0.75 4.57 -9.03
CA ARG A 71 -1.70 5.62 -8.61
C ARG A 71 -2.91 5.73 -9.55
N VAL A 72 -2.70 5.52 -10.85
CA VAL A 72 -3.80 5.49 -11.83
C VAL A 72 -4.65 4.23 -11.64
N GLY A 73 -4.02 3.08 -11.42
CA GLY A 73 -4.72 1.83 -11.09
C GLY A 73 -5.58 1.99 -9.84
N ILE A 74 -5.01 2.52 -8.76
CA ILE A 74 -5.75 2.81 -7.52
C ILE A 74 -6.88 3.80 -7.78
N ALA A 75 -6.67 4.88 -8.54
CA ALA A 75 -7.75 5.81 -8.85
C ALA A 75 -8.91 5.09 -9.55
N PHE A 76 -8.65 4.29 -10.59
CA PHE A 76 -9.66 3.50 -11.28
C PHE A 76 -10.35 2.46 -10.40
N LEU A 77 -9.68 1.94 -9.36
CA LEU A 77 -10.32 1.07 -8.37
C LEU A 77 -11.48 1.79 -7.66
N GLY A 78 -11.46 3.12 -7.57
CA GLY A 78 -12.59 3.90 -7.05
C GLY A 78 -13.89 3.68 -7.83
N LEU A 79 -13.83 3.40 -9.13
CA LEU A 79 -15.02 3.03 -9.91
C LEU A 79 -15.57 1.64 -9.55
N SER A 80 -14.83 0.84 -8.79
CA SER A 80 -15.27 -0.48 -8.31
C SER A 80 -15.97 -0.41 -6.95
N LEU A 81 -16.13 0.79 -6.36
CA LEU A 81 -16.81 1.03 -5.09
C LEU A 81 -17.92 2.06 -5.24
N SER A 82 -19.08 1.77 -4.66
CA SER A 82 -20.10 2.77 -4.38
C SER A 82 -19.70 3.66 -3.18
N LEU A 83 -20.32 4.82 -3.07
CA LEU A 83 -20.06 5.77 -1.98
C LEU A 83 -20.51 5.21 -0.63
N SER A 84 -21.56 4.39 -0.59
CA SER A 84 -22.01 3.71 0.62
C SER A 84 -20.99 2.69 1.12
N GLU A 85 -20.43 1.87 0.22
CA GLU A 85 -19.34 0.95 0.56
C GLU A 85 -18.10 1.70 1.04
N LEU A 86 -17.71 2.76 0.33
CA LEU A 86 -16.57 3.60 0.72
C LEU A 86 -16.75 4.18 2.13
N LEU A 87 -17.94 4.68 2.45
CA LEU A 87 -18.25 5.21 3.78
C LEU A 87 -18.30 4.11 4.85
N SER A 88 -18.83 2.94 4.53
CA SER A 88 -18.90 1.78 5.44
C SER A 88 -17.50 1.26 5.82
N TYR A 89 -16.64 1.04 4.83
CA TYR A 89 -15.27 0.61 5.08
C TYR A 89 -14.49 1.72 5.80
N GLY A 90 -14.69 2.98 5.40
CA GLY A 90 -14.03 4.14 6.00
C GLY A 90 -14.41 4.36 7.47
N SER A 91 -15.70 4.24 7.82
CA SER A 91 -16.19 4.41 9.19
C SER A 91 -15.72 3.29 10.12
N THR A 92 -15.67 2.06 9.63
CA THR A 92 -15.13 0.91 10.38
C THR A 92 -13.62 1.09 10.62
N ALA A 93 -12.91 1.60 9.61
CA ALA A 93 -11.46 1.75 9.66
C ALA A 93 -10.97 3.00 10.40
N ILE A 94 -11.71 4.12 10.44
CA ILE A 94 -11.18 5.42 10.91
C ILE A 94 -10.66 5.36 12.34
N LEU A 95 -11.44 4.79 13.25
CA LEU A 95 -11.07 4.69 14.66
C LEU A 95 -9.88 3.75 14.83
N LEU A 96 -9.89 2.61 14.15
CA LEU A 96 -8.76 1.68 14.12
C LEU A 96 -7.47 2.34 13.62
N VAL A 97 -7.55 3.12 12.54
CA VAL A 97 -6.40 3.84 11.97
C VAL A 97 -5.85 4.85 12.96
N ILE A 98 -6.70 5.62 13.63
CA ILE A 98 -6.28 6.60 14.66
C ILE A 98 -5.58 5.89 15.82
N ILE A 99 -6.19 4.83 16.36
CA ILE A 99 -5.63 4.06 17.48
C ILE A 99 -4.27 3.46 17.08
N ASN A 100 -4.17 2.87 15.89
CA ASN A 100 -2.93 2.30 15.37
C ASN A 100 -1.83 3.37 15.20
N ILE A 101 -2.16 4.55 14.66
CA ILE A 101 -1.20 5.66 14.52
C ILE A 101 -0.65 6.05 15.90
N VAL A 102 -1.53 6.25 16.88
CA VAL A 102 -1.12 6.68 18.24
C VAL A 102 -0.28 5.60 18.92
N ILE A 103 -0.72 4.34 18.92
CA ILE A 103 -0.01 3.25 19.57
C ILE A 103 1.33 2.98 18.90
N ALA A 104 1.38 2.90 17.57
CA ALA A 104 2.64 2.73 16.84
C ALA A 104 3.61 3.89 17.11
N PHE A 105 3.11 5.13 17.12
CA PHE A 105 3.95 6.30 17.41
C PHE A 105 4.57 6.21 18.80
N LEU A 106 3.78 5.84 19.82
CA LEU A 106 4.26 5.70 21.20
C LEU A 106 5.27 4.57 21.35
N ILE A 107 4.94 3.37 20.83
CA ILE A 107 5.82 2.19 20.89
C ILE A 107 7.14 2.49 20.21
N ILE A 108 7.12 2.99 18.97
CA ILE A 108 8.36 3.21 18.21
C ILE A 108 9.20 4.31 18.86
N THR A 109 8.59 5.42 19.29
CA THR A 109 9.33 6.49 19.97
C THR A 109 9.97 5.99 21.25
N PHE A 110 9.28 5.16 22.02
CA PHE A 110 9.83 4.52 23.22
C PHE A 110 10.99 3.58 22.90
N LEU A 111 10.83 2.68 21.92
CA LEU A 111 11.88 1.73 21.54
C LEU A 111 13.10 2.43 20.94
N CYS A 112 12.92 3.48 20.13
CA CYS A 112 14.02 4.28 19.60
C CYS A 112 14.85 4.91 20.72
N LYS A 113 14.22 5.40 21.79
CA LYS A 113 14.91 5.91 22.99
C LYS A 113 15.63 4.79 23.73
N LEU A 114 14.95 3.65 23.95
CA LEU A 114 15.50 2.50 24.67
C LEU A 114 16.75 1.92 23.99
N PHE A 115 16.71 1.75 22.67
CA PHE A 115 17.82 1.20 21.89
C PHE A 115 18.89 2.24 21.48
N LYS A 116 18.70 3.51 21.87
CA LYS A 116 19.57 4.65 21.56
C LYS A 116 19.78 4.84 20.05
N ILE A 117 18.69 4.76 19.28
CA ILE A 117 18.72 5.05 17.84
C ILE A 117 18.96 6.55 17.64
N PRO A 118 19.77 6.97 16.64
CA PRO A 118 19.94 8.38 16.29
C PRO A 118 18.58 9.08 16.12
N SER A 119 18.45 10.32 16.58
CA SER A 119 17.16 11.02 16.62
C SER A 119 16.46 11.08 15.26
N LYS A 120 17.17 11.50 14.20
CA LYS A 120 16.66 11.55 12.82
C LYS A 120 16.25 10.16 12.33
N LEU A 121 17.16 9.20 12.50
CA LEU A 121 16.94 7.77 12.62
C LEU A 121 15.50 7.39 13.02
N GLY A 122 15.23 7.64 14.30
CA GLY A 122 13.99 7.27 14.97
C GLY A 122 12.77 7.96 14.40
N TYR A 123 12.84 9.25 14.06
CA TYR A 123 11.71 9.95 13.43
C TYR A 123 11.32 9.35 12.08
N LEU A 124 12.30 8.98 11.26
CA LEU A 124 12.05 8.35 9.96
C LEU A 124 11.37 6.99 10.11
N ILE A 125 11.87 6.13 11.00
CA ILE A 125 11.27 4.82 11.28
C ILE A 125 9.85 4.99 11.82
N THR A 126 9.65 5.92 12.76
CA THR A 126 8.35 6.21 13.37
C THR A 126 7.35 6.63 12.31
N MET A 127 7.68 7.63 11.50
CA MET A 127 6.78 8.16 10.48
C MET A 127 6.50 7.18 9.35
N GLY A 128 7.53 6.45 8.90
CA GLY A 128 7.38 5.41 7.90
C GLY A 128 6.41 4.32 8.35
N THR A 129 6.57 3.83 9.57
CA THR A 129 5.76 2.73 10.10
C THR A 129 4.36 3.18 10.54
N CYS A 130 4.16 4.44 10.95
CA CYS A 130 2.85 4.92 11.41
C CYS A 130 1.88 5.25 10.28
N ILE A 131 2.32 5.62 9.07
CA ILE A 131 1.42 6.19 8.04
C ILE A 131 1.44 5.45 6.71
N CYS A 132 2.33 5.84 5.80
CA CYS A 132 2.29 5.44 4.38
C CYS A 132 3.63 4.89 3.90
N GLY A 133 4.44 4.40 4.84
CA GLY A 133 5.68 3.73 4.52
C GLY A 133 6.68 4.68 3.89
N VAL A 134 7.09 4.38 2.66
CA VAL A 134 8.17 5.07 1.96
C VAL A 134 7.87 6.56 1.77
N THR A 135 6.61 6.93 1.48
CA THR A 135 6.25 8.34 1.24
C THR A 135 6.40 9.17 2.51
N ALA A 136 6.06 8.62 3.68
CA ALA A 136 6.20 9.30 4.96
C ALA A 136 7.68 9.46 5.35
N VAL A 137 8.52 8.46 5.08
CA VAL A 137 9.97 8.54 5.28
C VAL A 137 10.56 9.66 4.42
N ILE A 138 10.22 9.70 3.12
CA ILE A 138 10.72 10.73 2.20
C ILE A 138 10.24 12.13 2.61
N ALA A 139 8.97 12.27 2.99
CA ALA A 139 8.42 13.54 3.46
C ALA A 139 9.13 14.06 4.71
N THR A 140 9.28 13.16 5.69
CA THR A 140 9.95 13.47 6.95
C THR A 140 11.42 13.80 6.71
N SER A 141 12.12 13.06 5.84
CA SER A 141 13.54 13.27 5.53
C SER A 141 13.83 14.68 5.01
N SER A 142 12.92 15.22 4.21
CA SER A 142 13.04 16.56 3.62
C SER A 142 12.81 17.66 4.66
N ILE A 143 11.97 17.40 5.67
CA ILE A 143 11.69 18.33 6.77
C ILE A 143 12.84 18.37 7.76
N ILE A 144 13.27 17.20 8.24
CA ILE A 144 14.31 17.10 9.28
C ILE A 144 15.74 17.13 8.72
N LYS A 145 15.87 17.24 7.39
CA LYS A 145 17.14 17.24 6.64
C LYS A 145 18.01 16.05 7.04
N SER A 146 17.46 14.83 6.94
CA SER A 146 18.22 13.60 7.16
C SER A 146 19.12 13.29 5.98
N ASP A 147 20.18 12.52 6.24
CA ASP A 147 21.05 12.09 5.15
C ASP A 147 20.42 10.95 4.32
N LYS A 148 21.05 10.65 3.18
CA LYS A 148 20.57 9.61 2.26
C LYS A 148 20.65 8.21 2.89
N ASN A 149 21.60 7.97 3.78
CA ASN A 149 21.80 6.67 4.40
C ASN A 149 20.68 6.40 5.40
N GLU A 150 20.41 7.33 6.32
CA GLU A 150 19.29 7.26 7.28
C GLU A 150 17.94 7.08 6.57
N THR A 151 17.73 7.83 5.49
CA THR A 151 16.50 7.77 4.69
C THR A 151 16.35 6.40 4.03
N SER A 152 17.39 5.94 3.32
CA SER A 152 17.38 4.64 2.64
C SER A 152 17.20 3.49 3.63
N TYR A 153 17.79 3.64 4.82
CA TYR A 153 17.73 2.67 5.89
C TYR A 153 16.31 2.54 6.47
N ALA A 154 15.66 3.66 6.78
CA ALA A 154 14.26 3.66 7.21
C ALA A 154 13.32 3.11 6.12
N VAL A 155 13.53 3.48 4.86
CA VAL A 155 12.80 2.89 3.72
C VAL A 155 13.01 1.38 3.67
N GLY A 156 14.24 0.90 3.86
CA GLY A 156 14.57 -0.53 3.86
C GLY A 156 13.80 -1.33 4.91
N ILE A 157 13.69 -0.82 6.14
CA ILE A 157 12.95 -1.47 7.24
C ILE A 157 11.46 -1.60 6.90
N VAL A 158 10.84 -0.49 6.48
CA VAL A 158 9.43 -0.45 6.11
C VAL A 158 9.17 -1.43 4.96
N THR A 159 10.01 -1.39 3.93
CA THR A 159 9.87 -2.27 2.77
C THR A 159 10.04 -3.74 3.16
N LEU A 160 10.95 -4.07 4.08
CA LEU A 160 11.23 -5.45 4.51
C LEU A 160 10.00 -6.07 5.18
N PHE A 161 9.51 -5.45 6.25
CA PHE A 161 8.35 -5.96 6.97
C PHE A 161 7.09 -5.93 6.11
N GLY A 162 7.00 -4.93 5.23
CA GLY A 162 5.94 -4.85 4.25
C GLY A 162 5.95 -5.99 3.23
N ILE A 163 7.11 -6.39 2.69
CA ILE A 163 7.24 -7.54 1.78
C ILE A 163 6.87 -8.83 2.50
N ILE A 164 7.32 -9.01 3.75
CA ILE A 164 6.92 -10.17 4.57
C ILE A 164 5.39 -10.18 4.73
N ALA A 165 4.79 -9.03 5.03
CA ALA A 165 3.35 -8.89 5.19
C ALA A 165 2.56 -9.15 3.89
N VAL A 166 3.07 -8.74 2.72
CA VAL A 166 2.45 -9.04 1.41
C VAL A 166 2.21 -10.54 1.23
N PHE A 167 3.18 -11.35 1.65
CA PHE A 167 3.09 -12.80 1.50
C PHE A 167 2.37 -13.48 2.67
N ALA A 168 2.52 -12.98 3.90
CA ALA A 168 1.97 -13.63 5.08
C ALA A 168 0.54 -13.19 5.42
N TYR A 169 0.24 -11.89 5.31
CA TYR A 169 -1.00 -11.33 5.85
C TYR A 169 -2.26 -11.72 5.09
N PRO A 170 -2.29 -11.98 3.78
CA PRO A 170 -3.49 -12.51 3.13
C PRO A 170 -4.00 -13.82 3.76
N TYR A 171 -3.08 -14.74 4.10
CA TYR A 171 -3.44 -15.98 4.78
C TYR A 171 -3.90 -15.75 6.22
N LEU A 172 -3.24 -14.83 6.93
CA LEU A 172 -3.63 -14.47 8.29
C LEU A 172 -5.00 -13.77 8.33
N ALA A 173 -5.26 -12.90 7.34
CA ALA A 173 -6.53 -12.23 7.16
C ALA A 173 -7.64 -13.25 6.94
N ASN A 174 -7.41 -14.26 6.08
CA ASN A 174 -8.39 -15.31 5.85
C ASN A 174 -8.60 -16.17 7.11
N HIS A 175 -7.52 -16.50 7.83
CA HIS A 175 -7.64 -17.27 9.06
C HIS A 175 -8.60 -16.62 10.07
N PHE A 176 -8.44 -15.31 10.33
CA PHE A 176 -9.27 -14.59 11.30
C PHE A 176 -10.60 -14.09 10.74
N PHE A 177 -10.67 -13.76 9.45
CA PHE A 177 -11.77 -13.02 8.84
C PHE A 177 -12.35 -13.69 7.58
N HIS A 178 -12.18 -15.00 7.40
CA HIS A 178 -12.78 -15.74 6.26
C HIS A 178 -14.29 -15.52 6.12
N ALA A 179 -14.99 -15.27 7.23
CA ALA A 179 -16.43 -15.00 7.23
C ALA A 179 -16.81 -13.57 6.78
N SER A 180 -15.83 -12.66 6.67
CA SER A 180 -16.03 -11.23 6.38
C SER A 180 -14.85 -10.67 5.58
N SER A 181 -14.92 -10.78 4.25
CA SER A 181 -13.84 -10.35 3.34
C SER A 181 -13.52 -8.86 3.43
N ASP A 182 -14.50 -8.04 3.79
CA ASP A 182 -14.35 -6.62 4.09
C ASP A 182 -13.45 -6.39 5.32
N LEU A 183 -13.65 -7.09 6.43
CA LEU A 183 -12.79 -7.03 7.62
C LEU A 183 -11.38 -7.56 7.30
N ALA A 184 -11.27 -8.62 6.50
CA ALA A 184 -9.99 -9.13 6.01
C ALA A 184 -9.21 -8.03 5.27
N GLY A 185 -9.89 -7.30 4.37
CA GLY A 185 -9.27 -6.17 3.68
C GLY A 185 -8.95 -4.99 4.60
N ILE A 186 -9.82 -4.63 5.56
CA ILE A 186 -9.50 -3.58 6.56
C ILE A 186 -8.25 -3.94 7.36
N PHE A 187 -8.09 -5.22 7.74
CA PHE A 187 -6.87 -5.71 8.37
C PHE A 187 -5.64 -5.51 7.46
N LEU A 188 -5.71 -5.92 6.18
CA LEU A 188 -4.61 -5.72 5.23
C LEU A 188 -4.26 -4.23 5.05
N GLY A 189 -5.27 -3.38 4.89
CA GLY A 189 -5.10 -1.94 4.67
C GLY A 189 -4.54 -1.20 5.88
N THR A 190 -4.83 -1.67 7.10
CA THR A 190 -4.28 -1.09 8.33
C THR A 190 -2.88 -1.59 8.64
N ALA A 191 -2.67 -2.91 8.56
CA ALA A 191 -1.47 -3.57 9.06
C ALA A 191 -0.27 -3.48 8.12
N ILE A 192 -0.48 -3.25 6.81
CA ILE A 192 0.60 -3.11 5.83
C ILE A 192 0.94 -1.63 5.62
N HIS A 193 2.25 -1.32 5.65
CA HIS A 193 2.74 0.05 5.76
C HIS A 193 2.87 0.81 4.44
N ASP A 194 3.08 0.12 3.32
CA ASP A 194 3.16 0.77 2.00
C ASP A 194 1.91 0.52 1.14
N THR A 195 1.56 1.49 0.29
CA THR A 195 0.36 1.41 -0.55
C THR A 195 0.52 0.37 -1.66
N ALA A 196 1.70 0.25 -2.27
CA ALA A 196 1.96 -0.78 -3.27
C ALA A 196 1.80 -2.17 -2.65
N GLN A 197 2.33 -2.36 -1.45
CA GLN A 197 2.25 -3.61 -0.71
C GLN A 197 0.81 -3.96 -0.29
N VAL A 198 0.01 -2.97 0.17
CA VAL A 198 -1.42 -3.21 0.45
C VAL A 198 -2.14 -3.65 -0.83
N SER A 199 -1.91 -2.97 -1.95
CA SER A 199 -2.55 -3.35 -3.21
C SER A 199 -2.14 -4.75 -3.67
N ALA A 200 -0.89 -5.14 -3.44
CA ALA A 200 -0.41 -6.50 -3.68
C ALA A 200 -1.19 -7.51 -2.84
N ALA A 201 -1.23 -7.30 -1.53
CA ALA A 201 -1.87 -8.20 -0.58
C ALA A 201 -3.39 -8.30 -0.82
N GLY A 202 -4.04 -7.19 -1.17
CA GLY A 202 -5.45 -7.16 -1.52
C GLY A 202 -5.77 -7.95 -2.78
N VAL A 203 -4.95 -7.82 -3.84
CA VAL A 203 -5.11 -8.64 -5.05
C VAL A 203 -4.82 -10.10 -4.76
N ILE A 204 -3.79 -10.41 -3.95
CA ILE A 204 -3.48 -11.77 -3.51
C ILE A 204 -4.68 -12.39 -2.79
N TYR A 205 -5.26 -11.68 -1.82
CA TYR A 205 -6.44 -12.16 -1.11
C TYR A 205 -7.63 -12.36 -2.06
N SER A 206 -7.92 -11.37 -2.89
CA SER A 206 -9.05 -11.40 -3.83
C SER A 206 -8.99 -12.58 -4.79
N GLU A 207 -7.81 -12.92 -5.31
CA GLU A 207 -7.62 -14.03 -6.24
C GLU A 207 -7.54 -15.40 -5.54
N LEU A 208 -6.98 -15.47 -4.32
CA LEU A 208 -6.88 -16.73 -3.57
C LEU A 208 -8.21 -17.17 -2.96
N PHE A 209 -9.02 -16.22 -2.50
CA PHE A 209 -10.25 -16.50 -1.75
C PHE A 209 -11.52 -16.01 -2.47
N ASN A 210 -11.41 -15.66 -3.76
CA ASN A 210 -12.52 -15.23 -4.62
C ASN A 210 -13.41 -14.15 -3.97
N SER A 211 -12.79 -13.17 -3.32
CA SER A 211 -13.49 -12.13 -2.56
C SER A 211 -12.97 -10.75 -2.95
N GLU A 212 -13.66 -10.10 -3.89
CA GLU A 212 -13.22 -8.82 -4.46
C GLU A 212 -13.34 -7.65 -3.48
N GLU A 213 -14.22 -7.77 -2.47
CA GLU A 213 -14.46 -6.75 -1.45
C GLU A 213 -13.20 -6.49 -0.61
N ALA A 214 -12.36 -7.50 -0.42
CA ALA A 214 -11.13 -7.39 0.36
C ALA A 214 -10.13 -6.39 -0.26
N LEU A 215 -10.00 -6.36 -1.59
CA LEU A 215 -9.16 -5.38 -2.27
C LEU A 215 -9.72 -3.96 -2.08
N ASN A 216 -11.03 -3.82 -2.24
CA ASN A 216 -11.75 -2.56 -2.11
C ASN A 216 -11.64 -1.98 -0.69
N SER A 217 -11.90 -2.78 0.35
CA SER A 217 -11.83 -2.35 1.75
C SER A 217 -10.38 -2.12 2.20
N ALA A 218 -9.41 -2.93 1.73
CA ALA A 218 -7.99 -2.72 1.98
C ALA A 218 -7.49 -1.40 1.43
N MET A 219 -7.80 -1.12 0.16
CA MET A 219 -7.40 0.14 -0.46
C MET A 219 -8.11 1.33 0.16
N THR A 220 -9.42 1.24 0.45
CA THR A 220 -10.15 2.30 1.15
C THR A 220 -9.51 2.63 2.49
N THR A 221 -9.24 1.60 3.30
CA THR A 221 -8.56 1.74 4.60
C THR A 221 -7.17 2.35 4.47
N LYS A 222 -6.39 1.93 3.46
CA LYS A 222 -5.04 2.45 3.25
C LYS A 222 -5.03 3.91 2.80
N LEU A 223 -5.94 4.29 1.91
CA LEU A 223 -6.09 5.66 1.43
C LEU A 223 -6.59 6.59 2.53
N LEU A 224 -7.47 6.09 3.40
CA LEU A 224 -7.88 6.79 4.62
C LEU A 224 -6.64 7.10 5.48
N ARG A 225 -5.82 6.10 5.78
CA ARG A 225 -4.55 6.27 6.52
C ARG A 225 -3.58 7.22 5.82
N ASN A 226 -3.46 7.14 4.50
CA ASN A 226 -2.61 8.06 3.73
C ASN A 226 -3.05 9.52 3.85
N SER A 227 -4.36 9.78 4.03
CA SER A 227 -4.89 11.13 4.18
C SER A 227 -4.42 11.81 5.47
N PHE A 228 -4.06 11.04 6.51
CA PHE A 228 -3.49 11.58 7.75
C PHE A 228 -2.10 12.21 7.58
N LEU A 229 -1.44 12.05 6.42
CA LEU A 229 -0.22 12.80 6.10
C LEU A 229 -0.43 14.32 6.21
N VAL A 230 -1.63 14.80 5.85
CA VAL A 230 -1.98 16.22 5.92
C VAL A 230 -1.88 16.76 7.34
N VAL A 231 -2.12 15.92 8.35
CA VAL A 231 -2.06 16.30 9.77
C VAL A 231 -0.67 16.03 10.36
N LEU A 232 -0.10 14.86 10.06
CA LEU A 232 1.11 14.38 10.74
C LEU A 232 2.41 15.02 10.23
N ILE A 233 2.47 15.42 8.95
CA ILE A 233 3.63 16.13 8.40
C ILE A 233 3.83 17.49 9.11
N PRO A 234 2.82 18.36 9.22
CA PRO A 234 2.89 19.57 10.04
C PRO A 234 3.27 19.31 11.50
N LEU A 235 2.69 18.28 12.11
CA LEU A 235 2.95 17.95 13.50
C LEU A 235 4.43 17.63 13.72
N ILE A 236 5.06 16.82 12.87
CA ILE A 236 6.49 16.53 12.97
C ILE A 236 7.34 17.76 12.70
N ALA A 237 6.99 18.58 11.70
CA ALA A 237 7.67 19.84 11.46
C ALA A 237 7.69 20.72 12.73
N PHE A 238 6.55 20.82 13.42
CA PHE A 238 6.43 21.55 14.69
C PHE A 238 7.22 20.92 15.84
N LEU A 239 7.16 19.59 16.00
CA LEU A 239 7.85 18.88 17.08
C LEU A 239 9.38 18.89 16.93
N TYR A 240 9.87 18.85 15.69
CA TYR A 240 11.31 18.76 15.41
C TYR A 240 12.01 20.12 15.43
N ASN A 241 11.35 21.18 14.95
CA ASN A 241 11.93 22.51 14.83
C ASN A 241 11.12 23.51 15.67
N LYS A 242 11.55 23.72 16.92
CA LYS A 242 10.98 24.75 17.81
C LYS A 242 11.33 26.19 17.41
N ASP A 243 12.41 26.39 16.62
CA ASP A 243 13.08 27.69 16.50
C ASP A 243 13.17 28.28 15.06
N GLU A 244 12.55 27.70 14.03
CA GLU A 244 12.60 28.25 12.67
C GLU A 244 11.25 28.31 11.94
N ASN A 245 11.08 29.34 11.10
CA ASN A 245 9.98 29.54 10.14
C ASN A 245 9.93 28.43 9.07
N ILE A 246 9.54 27.21 9.44
CA ILE A 246 9.24 26.16 8.47
C ILE A 246 8.03 26.59 7.65
N ASN A 247 8.18 26.62 6.32
CA ASN A 247 7.05 26.78 5.42
C ASN A 247 6.23 25.48 5.36
N VAL A 248 5.43 25.26 6.40
CA VAL A 248 4.54 24.09 6.56
C VAL A 248 3.60 23.95 5.36
N LYS A 249 3.13 25.09 4.82
CA LYS A 249 2.21 25.14 3.67
C LYS A 249 2.81 24.53 2.40
N LYS A 250 4.10 24.76 2.14
CA LYS A 250 4.83 24.14 1.02
C LYS A 250 4.97 22.64 1.21
N SER A 251 5.34 22.20 2.42
CA SER A 251 5.53 20.78 2.75
C SER A 251 4.24 19.96 2.63
N VAL A 252 3.11 20.47 3.13
CA VAL A 252 1.81 19.78 3.01
C VAL A 252 1.38 19.63 1.54
N LYS A 253 1.57 20.68 0.73
CA LYS A 253 1.22 20.65 -0.69
C LYS A 253 2.02 19.61 -1.47
N ASP A 254 3.30 19.50 -1.18
CA ASP A 254 4.22 18.59 -1.91
C ASP A 254 3.93 17.10 -1.62
N PHE A 255 3.36 16.80 -0.44
CA PHE A 255 3.03 15.44 -0.02
C PHE A 255 1.54 15.13 0.02
N PHE A 256 0.68 16.05 -0.44
CA PHE A 256 -0.75 15.83 -0.51
C PHE A 256 -1.06 14.65 -1.46
N PRO A 257 -1.83 13.65 -1.01
CA PRO A 257 -2.04 12.43 -1.79
C PRO A 257 -3.14 12.65 -2.85
N PHE A 258 -2.87 13.42 -3.90
CA PHE A 258 -3.84 13.75 -4.96
C PHE A 258 -4.54 12.53 -5.59
N PHE A 259 -3.90 11.35 -5.58
CA PHE A 259 -4.52 10.12 -6.07
C PHE A 259 -5.65 9.59 -5.18
N VAL A 260 -5.64 9.91 -3.87
CA VAL A 260 -6.77 9.63 -2.96
C VAL A 260 -7.99 10.45 -3.38
N LEU A 261 -7.78 11.72 -3.76
CA LEU A 261 -8.87 12.56 -4.27
C LEU A 261 -9.44 12.01 -5.57
N ALA A 262 -8.58 11.56 -6.49
CA ALA A 262 -9.03 10.91 -7.73
C ALA A 262 -9.85 9.64 -7.46
N PHE A 263 -9.43 8.79 -6.50
CA PHE A 263 -10.18 7.62 -6.05
C PHE A 263 -11.58 7.99 -5.53
N ILE A 264 -11.68 9.00 -4.66
CA ILE A 264 -12.96 9.46 -4.10
C ILE A 264 -13.87 10.01 -5.20
N ILE A 265 -13.35 10.84 -6.11
CA ILE A 265 -14.11 11.40 -7.23
C ILE A 265 -14.68 10.27 -8.10
N LEU A 266 -13.86 9.25 -8.39
CA LEU A 266 -14.28 8.10 -9.19
C LEU A 266 -15.34 7.23 -8.48
N ALA A 267 -15.29 7.08 -7.16
CA ALA A 267 -16.35 6.42 -6.38
C ALA A 267 -17.68 7.23 -6.37
N ILE A 268 -17.59 8.56 -6.34
CA ILE A 268 -18.76 9.43 -6.49
C ILE A 268 -19.36 9.27 -7.89
N LEU A 269 -18.54 9.29 -8.94
CA LEU A 269 -19.00 9.07 -10.32
C LEU A 269 -19.62 7.69 -10.51
N ARG A 270 -19.05 6.64 -9.88
CA ARG A 270 -19.63 5.30 -9.82
C ARG A 270 -21.06 5.32 -9.27
N THR A 271 -21.25 5.98 -8.12
CA THR A 271 -22.54 6.05 -7.43
C THR A 271 -23.58 6.84 -8.21
N ILE A 272 -23.18 7.97 -8.81
CA ILE A 272 -24.04 8.77 -9.69
C ILE A 272 -24.43 7.97 -10.93
N GLY A 273 -23.47 7.25 -11.53
CA GLY A 273 -23.72 6.39 -12.68
C GLY A 273 -24.70 5.26 -12.36
N ASP A 274 -24.58 4.63 -11.19
CA ASP A 274 -25.56 3.64 -10.72
C ASP A 274 -26.96 4.22 -10.63
N TYR A 275 -27.12 5.37 -9.97
CA TYR A 275 -28.44 6.01 -9.84
C TYR A 275 -29.08 6.39 -11.18
N ILE A 276 -28.29 6.89 -12.14
CA ILE A 276 -28.81 7.35 -13.44
C ILE A 276 -29.05 6.19 -14.41
N LEU A 277 -28.19 5.17 -14.40
CA LEU A 277 -28.14 4.17 -15.46
C LEU A 277 -28.88 2.88 -15.10
N ILE A 278 -29.23 2.63 -13.82
CA ILE A 278 -29.87 1.38 -13.34
C ILE A 278 -31.25 1.08 -13.97
N ASP A 279 -32.07 2.09 -14.31
CA ASP A 279 -33.43 1.90 -14.86
C ASP A 279 -33.50 1.97 -16.40
N ASN A 280 -32.36 2.03 -17.08
CA ASN A 280 -32.30 2.22 -18.54
C ASN A 280 -31.83 0.96 -19.27
N ASN A 281 -32.17 0.80 -20.56
CA ASN A 281 -31.60 -0.26 -21.42
C ASN A 281 -30.05 -0.18 -21.57
N ILE A 282 -29.41 0.81 -20.94
CA ILE A 282 -27.98 1.10 -20.98
C ILE A 282 -27.23 0.45 -19.79
N VAL A 283 -27.92 -0.17 -18.82
CA VAL A 283 -27.30 -0.85 -17.66
C VAL A 283 -26.19 -1.81 -18.04
N ILE A 284 -26.38 -2.56 -19.14
CA ILE A 284 -25.42 -3.57 -19.59
C ILE A 284 -24.09 -2.91 -19.93
N TYR A 285 -24.11 -1.84 -20.73
CA TYR A 285 -22.91 -1.09 -21.10
C TYR A 285 -22.22 -0.45 -19.89
N TRP A 286 -23.00 0.01 -18.91
CA TRP A 286 -22.45 0.53 -17.65
C TRP A 286 -21.69 -0.57 -16.90
N LYS A 287 -22.32 -1.73 -16.68
CA LYS A 287 -21.69 -2.89 -16.01
C LYS A 287 -20.42 -3.36 -16.73
N GLU A 288 -20.43 -3.44 -18.05
CA GLU A 288 -19.26 -3.79 -18.85
C GLU A 288 -18.14 -2.75 -18.71
N PHE A 289 -18.45 -1.46 -18.79
CA PHE A 289 -17.49 -0.38 -18.61
C PHE A 289 -16.76 -0.48 -17.26
N LEU A 290 -17.49 -0.82 -16.20
CA LEU A 290 -16.94 -0.97 -14.86
C LEU A 290 -16.06 -2.20 -14.73
N ALA A 291 -16.50 -3.33 -15.30
CA ALA A 291 -15.72 -4.55 -15.33
C ALA A 291 -14.38 -4.34 -16.08
N LEU A 292 -14.43 -3.68 -17.24
CA LEU A 292 -13.23 -3.32 -18.01
C LEU A 292 -12.31 -2.36 -17.24
N THR A 293 -12.89 -1.35 -16.57
CA THR A 293 -12.10 -0.39 -15.79
C THR A 293 -11.46 -1.03 -14.57
N LYS A 294 -12.17 -1.94 -13.90
CA LYS A 294 -11.63 -2.76 -12.80
C LYS A 294 -10.50 -3.66 -13.29
N GLN A 295 -10.69 -4.34 -14.42
CA GLN A 295 -9.65 -5.16 -15.02
C GLN A 295 -8.40 -4.30 -15.32
N LEU A 296 -8.58 -3.14 -15.97
CA LEU A 296 -7.50 -2.20 -16.24
C LEU A 296 -6.79 -1.76 -14.96
N SER A 297 -7.54 -1.43 -13.91
CA SER A 297 -7.01 -1.10 -12.59
C SER A 297 -6.11 -2.20 -12.04
N VAL A 298 -6.58 -3.45 -12.04
CA VAL A 298 -5.80 -4.60 -11.57
C VAL A 298 -4.53 -4.80 -12.40
N TYR A 299 -4.59 -4.72 -13.74
CA TYR A 299 -3.38 -4.82 -14.56
C TYR A 299 -2.38 -3.71 -14.24
N LEU A 300 -2.81 -2.45 -14.08
CA LEU A 300 -1.93 -1.36 -13.68
C LEU A 300 -1.26 -1.61 -12.32
N ILE A 301 -1.99 -2.20 -11.38
CA ILE A 301 -1.47 -2.66 -10.08
C ILE A 301 -0.45 -3.79 -10.28
N LEU A 302 -0.71 -4.79 -11.12
CA LEU A 302 0.23 -5.88 -11.41
C LEU A 302 1.56 -5.39 -12.00
N PHE A 303 1.53 -4.42 -12.92
CA PHE A 303 2.75 -3.75 -13.41
C PHE A 303 3.56 -3.14 -12.26
N ALA A 304 2.88 -2.49 -11.32
CA ALA A 304 3.51 -1.95 -10.12
C ALA A 304 4.02 -3.05 -9.18
N MET A 305 3.39 -4.23 -9.14
CA MET A 305 3.83 -5.36 -8.31
C MET A 305 5.12 -5.99 -8.81
N VAL A 306 5.27 -6.13 -10.13
CA VAL A 306 6.55 -6.52 -10.72
C VAL A 306 7.62 -5.49 -10.39
N ALA A 307 7.31 -4.20 -10.52
CA ALA A 307 8.24 -3.12 -10.18
C ALA A 307 8.60 -3.09 -8.68
N LEU A 308 7.66 -3.39 -7.78
CA LEU A 308 7.89 -3.54 -6.34
C LEU A 308 8.89 -4.67 -6.05
N GLY A 309 8.67 -5.85 -6.66
CA GLY A 309 9.60 -6.96 -6.56
C GLY A 309 10.98 -6.59 -7.11
N LEU A 310 11.03 -6.04 -8.33
CA LEU A 310 12.27 -5.62 -8.98
C LEU A 310 13.04 -4.59 -8.16
N GLN A 311 12.39 -3.65 -7.47
CA GLN A 311 13.05 -2.63 -6.64
C GLN A 311 13.60 -3.21 -5.32
N THR A 312 13.04 -4.33 -4.85
CA THR A 312 13.36 -4.89 -3.54
C THR A 312 14.73 -5.58 -3.55
N ASN A 313 15.69 -5.04 -2.79
CA ASN A 313 17.04 -5.61 -2.67
C ASN A 313 17.18 -6.36 -1.33
N ILE A 314 17.14 -7.69 -1.39
CA ILE A 314 17.15 -8.56 -0.20
C ILE A 314 18.46 -8.42 0.58
N LYS A 315 19.61 -8.37 -0.11
CA LYS A 315 20.92 -8.26 0.53
C LYS A 315 21.00 -6.98 1.37
N SER A 316 20.52 -5.86 0.82
CA SER A 316 20.50 -4.57 1.50
C SER A 316 19.59 -4.53 2.73
N MET A 317 18.52 -5.35 2.75
CA MET A 317 17.60 -5.43 3.88
C MET A 317 18.22 -6.13 5.08
N PHE A 318 19.00 -7.18 4.84
CA PHE A 318 19.69 -7.90 5.92
C PHE A 318 20.93 -7.15 6.43
N SER A 319 21.48 -6.21 5.66
CA SER A 319 22.59 -5.35 6.09
C SER A 319 22.16 -4.14 6.94
N LEU A 320 20.86 -4.00 7.24
CA LEU A 320 20.38 -2.88 8.06
C LEU A 320 20.96 -3.01 9.48
N GLY A 321 20.83 -4.15 10.13
CA GLY A 321 21.39 -4.38 11.46
C GLY A 321 20.30 -4.49 12.53
N ILE A 322 20.67 -5.09 13.66
CA ILE A 322 19.69 -5.77 14.49
C ILE A 322 18.73 -4.85 15.24
N LYS A 323 19.20 -3.70 15.76
CA LYS A 323 18.36 -2.84 16.60
C LYS A 323 17.19 -2.25 15.81
N PRO A 324 17.39 -1.65 14.62
CA PRO A 324 16.26 -1.10 13.87
C PRO A 324 15.36 -2.17 13.25
N LEU A 325 15.91 -3.35 12.92
CA LEU A 325 15.10 -4.50 12.54
C LEU A 325 14.15 -4.92 13.67
N LEU A 326 14.62 -5.01 14.91
CA LEU A 326 13.77 -5.30 16.07
C LEU A 326 12.68 -4.25 16.27
N ILE A 327 13.01 -2.96 16.11
CA ILE A 327 12.02 -1.88 16.23
C ILE A 327 10.94 -2.02 15.14
N GLY A 328 11.35 -2.22 13.89
CA GLY A 328 10.41 -2.44 12.79
C GLY A 328 9.55 -3.69 12.97
N PHE A 329 10.12 -4.77 13.51
CA PHE A 329 9.40 -6.01 13.81
C PHE A 329 8.35 -5.81 14.88
N VAL A 330 8.74 -5.23 16.03
CA VAL A 330 7.81 -4.97 17.14
C VAL A 330 6.69 -4.05 16.68
N ALA A 331 7.02 -2.98 15.95
CA ALA A 331 6.03 -2.04 15.46
C ALA A 331 5.05 -2.65 14.44
N SER A 332 5.56 -3.41 13.47
CA SER A 332 4.70 -4.06 12.46
C SER A 332 3.81 -5.12 13.09
N THR A 333 4.36 -5.89 14.04
CA THR A 333 3.60 -6.90 14.78
C THR A 333 2.56 -6.25 15.69
N SER A 334 2.90 -5.16 16.39
CA SER A 334 1.95 -4.47 17.27
C SER A 334 0.76 -3.92 16.50
N VAL A 335 0.98 -3.31 15.33
CA VAL A 335 -0.11 -2.82 14.48
C VAL A 335 -0.96 -3.99 13.98
N GLY A 336 -0.34 -5.09 13.53
CA GLY A 336 -1.07 -6.28 13.10
C GLY A 336 -1.94 -6.89 14.20
N VAL A 337 -1.37 -7.13 15.39
CA VAL A 337 -2.08 -7.71 16.54
C VAL A 337 -3.22 -6.80 17.00
N LEU A 338 -2.96 -5.49 17.08
CA LEU A 338 -3.98 -4.52 17.47
C LEU A 338 -5.13 -4.45 16.45
N SER A 339 -4.82 -4.49 15.15
CA SER A 339 -5.85 -4.59 14.12
C SER A 339 -6.67 -5.86 14.24
N VAL A 340 -6.04 -7.02 14.47
CA VAL A 340 -6.77 -8.28 14.67
C VAL A 340 -7.69 -8.18 15.89
N TRP A 341 -7.17 -7.73 17.02
CA TRP A 341 -7.92 -7.60 18.25
C TRP A 341 -9.12 -6.64 18.09
N TYR A 342 -8.89 -5.47 17.52
CA TYR A 342 -9.95 -4.47 17.31
C TYR A 342 -11.06 -5.02 16.40
N LEU A 343 -10.69 -5.64 15.28
CA LEU A 343 -11.66 -6.13 14.30
C LEU A 343 -12.45 -7.34 14.82
N LEU A 344 -11.85 -8.21 15.64
CA LEU A 344 -12.54 -9.36 16.21
C LEU A 344 -13.43 -9.02 17.41
N PHE A 345 -13.04 -8.06 18.25
CA PHE A 345 -13.72 -7.81 19.52
C PHE A 345 -14.48 -6.50 19.56
N PHE A 346 -13.94 -5.43 18.98
CA PHE A 346 -14.54 -4.09 19.08
C PHE A 346 -15.59 -3.83 17.99
N VAL A 347 -15.32 -4.24 16.75
CA VAL A 347 -16.27 -4.03 15.64
C VAL A 347 -17.61 -4.74 15.87
N PRO A 348 -17.67 -6.02 16.28
CA PRO A 348 -18.94 -6.68 16.54
C PRO A 348 -19.76 -6.03 17.66
N MET A 349 -19.10 -5.39 18.63
CA MET A 349 -19.78 -4.64 19.71
C MET A 349 -20.39 -3.31 19.24
N MET A 350 -19.95 -2.76 18.11
CA MET A 350 -20.55 -1.55 17.53
C MET A 350 -21.75 -1.84 16.63
N ILE A 351 -21.84 -3.06 16.10
CA ILE A 351 -22.86 -3.47 15.13
C ILE A 351 -24.08 -4.09 15.84
N ASN A 352 -23.86 -4.73 16.99
CA ASN A 352 -24.92 -5.17 17.92
C ASN A 352 -25.34 -4.04 18.86
#